data_AF-A0A2G7HFD4-F1
#
_entry.id   AF-A0A2G7HFD4-F1
#
_cell.length_a   1.000
_cell.length_b   1.000
_cell.length_c   1.000
_cell.angle_alpha   90.00
_cell.angle_beta   90.00
_cell.angle_gamma   90.00
#
_symmetry.space_group_name_H-M   'P 1'
#
loop_
_entity.id
_entity.type
_entity.pdbx_description
1 polymer ?
#
loop_
_entity_poly.entity_id
_entity_poly.type
_entity_poly.pdbx_seq_one_letter_code
_entity_poly.pdbx_strand_id
1 'polypeptide(L)'
;MLNYIKAEKFKCRRTFGKKNIYIAPITVLLLAFLSPLWYQACAFNWWYLLILPGFIALSCYFVHQKEEKKLNYRAVFSLPIDLRKVWIAKNVMISMNLFIACVVLLIGINLVGVFFSGAHNIPVLNAVMATIIMVITSLWQIPLCLFLSKKLGAFGVILINVGAGVIFSISMVSKSLWWLCPYTWTTRLMCPVLGILPNGLFAEPGDPLLNPNAIPIGIGMAISLFIIIMLITTNWFKNQEVA
;
A
#
# COMPACT_ATOMS: atom_id res chain seq x y z
N MET A 1 0.52 -8.33 22.88
CA MET A 1 0.37 -7.61 21.59
C MET A 1 -1.04 -7.07 21.34
N LEU A 2 -2.11 -7.86 21.54
CA LEU A 2 -3.49 -7.42 21.29
C LEU A 2 -3.87 -6.08 21.95
N ASN A 3 -3.48 -5.87 23.21
CA ASN A 3 -3.77 -4.62 23.92
C ASN A 3 -3.08 -3.39 23.27
N TYR A 4 -1.87 -3.55 22.74
CA TYR A 4 -1.16 -2.49 22.02
C TYR A 4 -1.89 -2.14 20.72
N ILE A 5 -2.33 -3.14 19.96
CA ILE A 5 -3.11 -2.92 18.71
C ILE A 5 -4.44 -2.24 19.02
N LYS A 6 -5.16 -2.67 20.08
CA LYS A 6 -6.40 -2.04 20.52
C LYS A 6 -6.17 -0.57 20.89
N ALA A 7 -5.11 -0.28 21.65
CA ALA A 7 -4.76 1.08 22.03
C ALA A 7 -4.49 1.98 20.81
N GLU A 8 -3.70 1.52 19.84
CA GLU A 8 -3.46 2.28 18.60
C GLU A 8 -4.75 2.49 17.80
N LYS A 9 -5.61 1.47 17.67
CA LYS A 9 -6.93 1.61 17.03
C LYS A 9 -7.79 2.67 17.73
N PHE A 10 -7.80 2.70 19.06
CA PHE A 10 -8.54 3.72 19.82
C PHE A 10 -7.97 5.12 19.61
N LYS A 11 -6.63 5.29 19.60
CA LYS A 11 -5.97 6.58 19.32
C LYS A 11 -6.35 7.15 17.96
N CYS A 12 -6.42 6.28 16.95
CA CYS A 12 -6.69 6.68 15.56
C CYS A 12 -8.18 6.68 15.18
N ARG A 13 -9.10 6.28 16.08
CA ARG A 13 -10.54 6.11 15.79
C ARG A 13 -11.21 7.34 15.16
N ARG A 14 -10.81 8.54 15.57
CA ARG A 14 -11.37 9.84 15.11
C ARG A 14 -10.44 10.61 14.19
N THR A 15 -9.47 9.94 13.56
CA THR A 15 -8.53 10.58 12.62
C THR A 15 -9.02 10.44 11.18
N PHE A 16 -8.55 11.34 10.31
CA PHE A 16 -8.80 11.22 8.87
C PHE A 16 -8.29 9.88 8.31
N GLY A 17 -7.27 9.26 8.93
CA GLY A 17 -6.80 7.92 8.58
C GLY A 17 -7.90 6.85 8.55
N LYS A 18 -8.94 6.94 9.40
CA LYS A 18 -10.08 6.00 9.33
C LYS A 18 -11.01 6.29 8.14
N LYS A 19 -11.19 7.56 7.78
CA LYS A 19 -11.97 7.95 6.60
C LYS A 19 -11.23 7.58 5.31
N ASN A 20 -9.90 7.69 5.30
CA ASN A 20 -9.03 7.38 4.18
C ASN A 20 -9.23 5.94 3.65
N ILE A 21 -9.58 5.00 4.53
CA ILE A 21 -9.89 3.59 4.19
C ILE A 21 -10.99 3.50 3.13
N TYR A 22 -11.95 4.42 3.14
CA TYR A 22 -13.06 4.45 2.21
C TYR A 22 -12.89 5.52 1.12
N ILE A 23 -12.37 6.69 1.49
CA ILE A 23 -12.17 7.80 0.53
C ILE A 23 -11.25 7.36 -0.61
N ALA A 24 -10.10 6.77 -0.31
CA ALA A 24 -9.12 6.39 -1.33
C ALA A 24 -9.69 5.40 -2.36
N PRO A 25 -10.27 4.24 -1.98
CA PRO A 25 -10.83 3.33 -2.97
C PRO A 25 -12.05 3.92 -3.70
N ILE A 26 -12.91 4.69 -3.02
CA ILE A 26 -14.05 5.36 -3.69
C ILE A 26 -13.56 6.35 -4.75
N THR A 27 -12.50 7.11 -4.47
CA THR A 27 -11.89 8.01 -5.46
C THR A 27 -11.43 7.26 -6.71
N VAL A 28 -10.85 6.07 -6.54
CA VAL A 28 -10.45 5.23 -7.70
C VAL A 28 -11.66 4.72 -8.47
N LEU A 29 -12.70 4.25 -7.77
CA LEU A 29 -13.92 3.78 -8.42
C LEU A 29 -14.59 4.89 -9.22
N LEU A 30 -14.58 6.13 -8.70
CA LEU A 30 -15.08 7.32 -9.41
C LEU A 30 -14.20 7.67 -10.62
N LEU A 31 -12.88 7.64 -10.45
CA LEU A 31 -11.94 7.94 -11.52
C LEU A 31 -12.03 6.92 -12.67
N ALA A 32 -12.30 5.66 -12.37
CA ALA A 32 -12.46 4.61 -13.37
C ALA A 32 -13.67 4.82 -14.31
N PHE A 33 -14.67 5.62 -13.93
CA PHE A 33 -15.78 5.99 -14.83
C PHE A 33 -15.33 6.83 -16.03
N LEU A 34 -14.13 7.42 -16.00
CA LEU A 34 -13.54 8.09 -17.16
C LEU A 34 -13.17 7.11 -18.28
N SER A 35 -13.16 5.80 -18.01
CA SER A 35 -12.88 4.76 -19.00
C SER A 35 -13.82 3.57 -18.84
N PRO A 36 -15.12 3.72 -19.18
CA PRO A 36 -16.14 2.70 -18.92
C PRO A 36 -15.85 1.34 -19.56
N LEU A 37 -15.34 1.31 -20.79
CA LEU A 37 -14.99 0.07 -21.52
C LEU A 37 -13.87 -0.73 -20.84
N TRP A 38 -13.03 -0.06 -20.06
CA TRP A 38 -11.85 -0.62 -19.40
C TRP A 38 -11.93 -0.46 -17.88
N TYR A 39 -13.15 -0.32 -17.35
CA TYR A 39 -13.40 0.15 -15.98
C TYR A 39 -12.57 -0.57 -14.92
N GLN A 40 -12.59 -1.91 -14.94
CA GLN A 40 -11.89 -2.72 -13.96
C GLN A 40 -10.36 -2.58 -14.09
N ALA A 41 -9.86 -2.58 -15.33
CA ALA A 41 -8.43 -2.46 -15.58
C ALA A 41 -7.89 -1.08 -15.17
N CYS A 42 -8.63 -0.02 -15.52
CA CYS A 42 -8.32 1.34 -15.07
C CYS A 42 -8.37 1.46 -13.54
N ALA A 43 -9.40 0.90 -12.89
CA ALA A 43 -9.50 0.95 -11.43
C ALA A 43 -8.30 0.28 -10.75
N PHE A 44 -7.93 -0.93 -11.17
CA PHE A 44 -6.74 -1.60 -10.62
C PHE A 44 -5.47 -0.79 -10.88
N ASN A 45 -5.23 -0.35 -12.13
CA ASN A 45 -4.03 0.39 -12.50
C ASN A 45 -3.86 1.68 -11.70
N TRP A 46 -4.90 2.52 -11.62
CA TRP A 46 -4.86 3.76 -10.83
C TRP A 46 -4.69 3.51 -9.34
N TRP A 47 -5.27 2.42 -8.82
CA TRP A 47 -5.05 2.01 -7.44
C TRP A 47 -3.59 1.68 -7.18
N TYR A 48 -3.03 0.66 -7.83
CA TYR A 48 -1.70 0.18 -7.47
C TYR A 48 -0.58 1.16 -7.83
N LEU A 49 -0.76 1.95 -8.89
CA LEU A 49 0.29 2.82 -9.42
C LEU A 49 0.43 4.10 -8.60
N LEU A 50 -0.69 4.72 -8.22
CA LEU A 50 -0.70 6.07 -7.65
C LEU A 50 -1.38 6.13 -6.28
N ILE A 51 -2.62 5.65 -6.20
CA ILE A 51 -3.46 5.92 -5.02
C ILE A 51 -3.07 5.05 -3.83
N LEU A 52 -2.60 3.82 -4.05
CA LEU A 52 -2.15 2.90 -3.01
C LEU A 52 -0.87 3.41 -2.29
N PRO A 53 0.21 3.81 -3.00
CA PRO A 53 1.34 4.47 -2.35
C PRO A 53 0.93 5.74 -1.58
N GLY A 54 0.01 6.53 -2.13
CA GLY A 54 -0.50 7.74 -1.48
C GLY A 54 -1.30 7.42 -0.21
N PHE A 55 -2.15 6.41 -0.27
CA PHE A 55 -2.92 5.90 0.85
C PHE A 55 -2.01 5.46 2.00
N ILE A 56 -0.93 4.72 1.70
CA ILE A 56 0.03 4.24 2.70
C ILE A 56 0.77 5.43 3.32
N ALA A 57 1.30 6.35 2.51
CA ALA A 57 2.01 7.53 2.97
C ALA A 57 1.14 8.39 3.89
N LEU A 58 -0.09 8.70 3.47
CA LEU A 58 -1.04 9.48 4.27
C LEU A 58 -1.44 8.77 5.56
N SER A 59 -1.71 7.46 5.50
CA SER A 59 -2.08 6.68 6.69
C SER A 59 -0.96 6.68 7.73
N CYS A 60 0.29 6.51 7.29
CA CYS A 60 1.47 6.60 8.15
C CYS A 60 1.62 8.00 8.75
N TYR A 61 1.47 9.03 7.92
CA TYR A 61 1.55 10.42 8.38
C TYR A 61 0.47 10.75 9.42
N PHE A 62 -0.80 10.35 9.22
CA PHE A 62 -1.85 10.63 10.20
C PHE A 62 -1.63 9.93 11.54
N VAL A 63 -1.07 8.71 11.52
CA VAL A 63 -0.65 8.02 12.76
C VAL A 63 0.47 8.80 13.44
N HIS A 64 1.45 9.29 12.67
CA HIS A 64 2.55 10.08 13.20
C HIS A 64 2.08 11.42 13.79
N GLN A 65 1.33 12.21 13.01
CA GLN A 65 0.81 13.53 13.36
C GLN A 65 -0.03 13.49 14.65
N LYS A 66 -0.76 12.39 14.88
CA LYS A 66 -1.58 12.24 16.09
C LYS A 66 -0.74 12.17 17.37
N GLU A 67 0.42 11.55 17.30
CA GLU A 67 1.37 11.42 18.42
C GLU A 67 2.21 12.67 18.59
N GLU A 68 2.62 13.29 17.48
CA GLU A 68 3.33 14.57 17.49
C GLU A 68 2.49 15.67 18.18
N LYS A 69 1.21 15.80 17.80
CA LYS A 69 0.28 16.75 18.44
C LYS A 69 -0.04 16.42 19.90
N LYS A 70 0.20 15.19 20.36
CA LYS A 70 0.01 14.78 21.75
C LYS A 70 1.35 14.81 22.50
N LEU A 71 1.82 16.02 22.79
CA LEU A 71 3.04 16.27 23.54
C LEU A 71 4.29 15.68 22.86
N ASN A 72 4.42 15.72 21.53
CA ASN A 72 5.61 15.26 20.80
C ASN A 72 6.10 13.87 21.23
N TYR A 73 5.20 12.88 21.23
CA TYR A 73 5.48 11.50 21.70
C TYR A 73 5.81 11.33 23.19
N ARG A 74 5.92 12.40 23.98
CA ARG A 74 6.26 12.30 25.41
C ARG A 74 5.29 11.40 26.18
N ALA A 75 4.00 11.44 25.85
CA ALA A 75 2.99 10.58 26.46
C ALA A 75 3.16 9.07 26.18
N VAL A 76 3.93 8.70 25.15
CA VAL A 76 4.23 7.30 24.81
C VAL A 76 5.60 6.90 25.33
N PHE A 77 6.60 7.76 25.20
CA PHE A 77 7.97 7.49 25.65
C PHE A 77 8.13 7.49 27.17
N SER A 78 7.26 8.18 27.92
CA SER A 78 7.29 8.16 29.38
C SER A 78 6.60 6.94 30.02
N LEU A 79 5.88 6.14 29.23
CA LEU A 79 5.16 4.98 29.76
C LEU A 79 6.14 3.81 30.01
N PRO A 80 5.99 3.05 31.11
CA PRO A 80 6.80 1.86 31.40
C PRO A 80 6.35 0.67 30.53
N ILE A 81 6.38 0.84 29.21
CA ILE A 81 5.93 -0.14 28.22
C ILE A 81 7.00 -0.39 27.16
N ASP A 82 6.92 -1.51 26.48
CA ASP A 82 7.86 -1.86 25.42
C ASP A 82 7.55 -1.08 24.13
N LEU A 83 8.40 -0.10 23.81
CA LEU A 83 8.30 0.72 22.61
C LEU A 83 8.38 -0.10 21.32
N ARG A 84 9.06 -1.26 21.31
CA ARG A 84 9.06 -2.16 20.14
C ARG A 84 7.64 -2.64 19.83
N LYS A 85 6.90 -3.03 20.86
CA LYS A 85 5.52 -3.51 20.73
C LYS A 85 4.57 -2.39 20.29
N VAL A 86 4.83 -1.15 20.72
CA VAL A 86 4.10 0.03 20.21
C VAL A 86 4.35 0.22 18.72
N TRP A 87 5.60 0.18 18.27
CA TRP A 87 5.95 0.34 16.86
C TRP A 87 5.34 -0.77 15.98
N ILE A 88 5.43 -2.03 16.42
CA ILE A 88 4.81 -3.16 15.74
C ILE A 88 3.29 -2.99 15.69
N ALA A 89 2.65 -2.57 16.78
CA ALA A 89 1.21 -2.35 16.80
C ALA A 89 0.74 -1.28 15.80
N LYS A 90 1.50 -0.19 15.63
CA LYS A 90 1.22 0.84 14.62
C LYS A 90 1.26 0.26 13.20
N ASN A 91 2.32 -0.48 12.89
CA ASN A 91 2.48 -1.14 11.58
C ASN A 91 1.36 -2.14 11.30
N VAL A 92 1.02 -2.99 12.28
CA VAL A 92 -0.07 -3.97 12.15
C VAL A 92 -1.42 -3.27 11.95
N MET A 93 -1.70 -2.19 12.68
CA MET A 93 -2.93 -1.42 12.51
C MET A 93 -3.03 -0.82 11.09
N ILE A 94 -1.96 -0.21 10.59
CA ILE A 94 -1.95 0.38 9.23
C ILE A 94 -2.10 -0.73 8.18
N SER A 95 -1.47 -1.90 8.39
CA SER A 95 -1.60 -3.07 7.52
C SER A 95 -3.03 -3.60 7.48
N MET A 96 -3.73 -3.64 8.61
CA MET A 96 -5.16 -3.99 8.65
C MET A 96 -6.01 -2.98 7.86
N ASN A 97 -5.72 -1.68 7.99
CA ASN A 97 -6.44 -0.64 7.25
C ASN A 97 -6.19 -0.74 5.74
N LEU A 98 -4.96 -1.04 5.32
CA LEU A 98 -4.59 -1.32 3.95
C LEU A 98 -5.39 -2.50 3.38
N PHE A 99 -5.42 -3.62 4.11
CA PHE A 99 -6.20 -4.79 3.70
C PHE A 99 -7.69 -4.45 3.52
N ILE A 100 -8.29 -3.74 4.48
CA ILE A 100 -9.70 -3.32 4.37
C ILE A 100 -9.91 -2.41 3.16
N ALA A 101 -9.02 -1.44 2.91
CA ALA A 101 -9.14 -0.54 1.75
C ALA A 101 -9.08 -1.30 0.42
N CYS A 102 -8.18 -2.28 0.30
CA CYS A 102 -8.10 -3.13 -0.89
C CYS A 102 -9.32 -4.04 -1.05
N VAL A 103 -9.92 -4.54 0.04
CA VAL A 103 -11.18 -5.30 0.00
C VAL A 103 -12.35 -4.42 -0.42
N VAL A 104 -12.44 -3.19 0.09
CA VAL A 104 -13.46 -2.21 -0.34
C VAL A 104 -13.33 -1.93 -1.83
N LEU A 105 -12.10 -1.73 -2.33
CA LEU A 105 -11.84 -1.56 -3.76
C LEU A 105 -12.30 -2.80 -4.55
N LEU A 106 -11.91 -4.00 -4.12
CA LEU A 106 -12.27 -5.25 -4.79
C LEU A 106 -13.79 -5.40 -4.92
N ILE A 107 -14.52 -5.17 -3.83
CA ILE A 107 -15.99 -5.22 -3.83
C ILE A 107 -16.55 -4.18 -4.80
N GLY A 108 -16.06 -2.94 -4.74
CA GLY A 108 -16.51 -1.86 -5.63
C GLY A 108 -16.25 -2.15 -7.11
N ILE A 109 -15.07 -2.64 -7.46
CA ILE A 109 -14.69 -2.99 -8.83
C ILE A 109 -15.61 -4.08 -9.37
N ASN A 110 -15.90 -5.12 -8.58
CA ASN A 110 -16.77 -6.20 -9.02
C ASN A 110 -18.23 -5.75 -9.13
N LEU A 111 -18.77 -5.03 -8.13
CA LEU A 111 -20.16 -4.54 -8.16
C LEU A 111 -20.43 -3.59 -9.31
N VAL A 112 -19.54 -2.62 -9.55
CA VAL A 112 -19.70 -1.64 -10.61
C VAL A 112 -19.33 -2.24 -11.97
N GLY A 113 -18.30 -3.10 -12.01
CA GLY A 113 -17.82 -3.75 -13.22
C GLY A 113 -18.86 -4.64 -13.90
N VAL A 114 -19.84 -5.19 -13.18
CA VAL A 114 -20.97 -5.92 -13.78
C VAL A 114 -21.74 -5.07 -14.80
N PHE A 115 -21.89 -3.77 -14.55
CA PHE A 115 -22.62 -2.86 -15.45
C PHE A 115 -21.82 -2.47 -16.70
N PHE A 116 -20.50 -2.62 -16.65
CA PHE A 116 -19.58 -2.27 -17.74
C PHE A 116 -18.93 -3.52 -18.36
N SER A 117 -19.52 -4.70 -18.12
CA SER A 117 -19.02 -6.00 -18.57
C SER A 117 -19.15 -6.16 -20.08
N GLY A 118 -18.17 -5.62 -20.82
CA GLY A 118 -17.92 -5.91 -22.22
C GLY A 118 -16.90 -7.04 -22.43
N ALA A 119 -16.18 -7.02 -23.55
CA ALA A 119 -15.20 -8.04 -23.93
C ALA A 119 -13.94 -8.13 -23.04
N HIS A 120 -13.73 -7.19 -22.12
CA HIS A 120 -12.51 -7.03 -21.33
C HIS A 120 -12.75 -7.17 -19.82
N ASN A 121 -13.44 -8.24 -19.44
CA ASN A 121 -13.76 -8.52 -18.04
C ASN A 121 -12.61 -9.29 -17.35
N ILE A 122 -12.22 -8.85 -16.16
CA ILE A 122 -11.22 -9.52 -15.33
C ILE A 122 -11.96 -10.58 -14.50
N PRO A 123 -11.54 -11.86 -14.56
CA PRO A 123 -12.15 -12.90 -13.73
C PRO A 123 -12.07 -12.54 -12.25
N VAL A 124 -13.15 -12.82 -11.50
CA VAL A 124 -13.22 -12.53 -10.06
C VAL A 124 -12.05 -13.16 -9.29
N LEU A 125 -11.64 -14.37 -9.68
CA LEU A 125 -10.50 -15.05 -9.07
C LEU A 125 -9.19 -14.26 -9.26
N ASN A 126 -8.94 -13.76 -10.47
CA ASN A 126 -7.78 -12.93 -10.78
C ASN A 126 -7.82 -11.62 -10.00
N ALA A 127 -9.00 -10.99 -9.86
CA ALA A 127 -9.19 -9.80 -9.05
C ALA A 127 -8.86 -10.06 -7.56
N VAL A 128 -9.31 -11.19 -7.00
CA VAL A 128 -8.99 -11.60 -5.62
C VAL A 128 -7.48 -11.85 -5.45
N MET A 129 -6.86 -12.57 -6.39
CA MET A 129 -5.42 -12.82 -6.38
C MET A 129 -4.62 -11.52 -6.44
N ALA A 130 -5.01 -10.60 -7.33
CA ALA A 130 -4.40 -9.29 -7.44
C ALA A 130 -4.50 -8.52 -6.12
N THR A 131 -5.66 -8.51 -5.48
CA THR A 131 -5.86 -7.87 -4.17
C THR A 131 -4.91 -8.44 -3.11
N ILE A 132 -4.78 -9.76 -3.01
CA ILE A 132 -3.88 -10.40 -2.03
C ILE A 132 -2.42 -10.03 -2.32
N ILE A 133 -2.01 -10.13 -3.58
CA ILE A 133 -0.64 -9.82 -4.00
C ILE A 133 -0.32 -8.35 -3.74
N MET A 134 -1.20 -7.41 -4.12
CA MET A 134 -1.02 -5.98 -3.87
C MET A 134 -0.85 -5.66 -2.39
N VAL A 135 -1.62 -6.32 -1.50
CA VAL A 135 -1.44 -6.14 -0.06
C VAL A 135 -0.05 -6.57 0.35
N ILE A 136 0.37 -7.80 0.00
CA ILE A 136 1.67 -8.35 0.38
C ILE A 136 2.82 -7.50 -0.17
N THR A 137 2.78 -7.14 -1.45
CA THR A 137 3.85 -6.40 -2.14
C THR A 137 3.94 -4.94 -1.73
N SER A 138 2.96 -4.42 -0.99
CA SER A 138 2.97 -3.05 -0.45
C SER A 138 3.25 -2.96 1.05
N LEU A 139 3.29 -4.08 1.80
CA LEU A 139 3.54 -4.06 3.25
C LEU A 139 4.86 -3.40 3.64
N TRP A 140 5.92 -3.58 2.83
CA TRP A 140 7.24 -2.99 3.08
C TRP A 140 7.22 -1.46 3.14
N GLN A 141 6.27 -0.82 2.43
CA GLN A 141 6.14 0.64 2.42
C GLN A 141 5.70 1.18 3.79
N ILE A 142 4.93 0.42 4.56
CA ILE A 142 4.34 0.89 5.83
C ILE A 142 5.41 1.27 6.86
N PRO A 143 6.35 0.39 7.27
CA PRO A 143 7.36 0.76 8.25
C PRO A 143 8.29 1.86 7.74
N LEU A 144 8.58 1.88 6.43
CA LEU A 144 9.38 2.93 5.80
C LEU A 144 8.68 4.29 5.87
N CYS A 145 7.44 4.38 5.39
CA CYS A 145 6.65 5.62 5.40
C CYS A 145 6.39 6.10 6.82
N LEU A 146 6.12 5.22 7.77
CA LEU A 146 5.93 5.59 9.17
C LEU A 146 7.20 6.18 9.79
N PHE A 147 8.36 5.59 9.47
CA PHE A 147 9.66 6.13 9.87
C PHE A 147 9.95 7.49 9.24
N LEU A 148 9.75 7.61 7.93
CA LEU A 148 9.97 8.86 7.20
C LEU A 148 8.98 9.96 7.64
N SER A 149 7.77 9.59 8.05
CA SER A 149 6.74 10.55 8.53
C SER A 149 7.22 11.31 9.74
N LYS A 150 8.00 10.66 10.61
CA LYS A 150 8.61 11.31 11.76
C LYS A 150 9.77 12.25 11.42
N LYS A 151 10.35 12.14 10.22
CA LYS A 151 11.51 12.94 9.81
C LYS A 151 11.16 14.08 8.84
N LEU A 152 10.22 13.86 7.93
CA LEU A 152 10.01 14.70 6.75
C LEU A 152 8.60 15.33 6.67
N GLY A 153 7.71 15.02 7.62
CA GLY A 153 6.32 15.47 7.58
C GLY A 153 5.53 14.90 6.39
N ALA A 154 4.33 15.44 6.15
CA ALA A 154 3.40 14.88 5.15
C ALA A 154 3.94 14.96 3.72
N PHE A 155 4.40 16.15 3.32
CA PHE A 155 4.81 16.42 1.94
C PHE A 155 6.01 15.56 1.54
N GLY A 156 7.02 15.45 2.40
CA GLY A 156 8.21 14.64 2.10
C GLY A 156 7.91 13.16 1.94
N VAL A 157 7.08 12.57 2.81
CA VAL A 157 6.73 11.14 2.71
C VAL A 157 5.90 10.85 1.47
N ILE A 158 4.94 11.72 1.13
CA ILE A 158 4.11 11.56 -0.05
C ILE A 158 4.97 11.69 -1.31
N LEU A 159 5.83 12.71 -1.41
CA LEU A 159 6.70 12.92 -2.56
C LEU A 159 7.64 11.73 -2.78
N ILE A 160 8.24 11.20 -1.70
CA ILE A 160 9.12 10.04 -1.80
C ILE A 160 8.33 8.78 -2.17
N ASN A 161 7.23 8.46 -1.49
CA ASN A 161 6.55 7.19 -1.72
C ASN A 161 5.75 7.18 -3.03
N VAL A 162 5.06 8.27 -3.35
CA VAL A 162 4.24 8.39 -4.57
C VAL A 162 5.11 8.82 -5.74
N GLY A 163 5.84 9.94 -5.61
CA GLY A 163 6.61 10.51 -6.71
C GLY A 163 7.70 9.56 -7.19
N ALA A 164 8.58 9.13 -6.28
CA ALA A 164 9.61 8.15 -6.65
C ALA A 164 8.98 6.81 -7.05
N GLY A 165 7.89 6.40 -6.37
CA GLY A 165 7.21 5.14 -6.67
C GLY A 165 6.68 5.06 -8.10
N VAL A 166 5.99 6.09 -8.58
CA VAL A 166 5.49 6.15 -9.96
C VAL A 166 6.65 6.17 -10.96
N ILE A 167 7.66 7.02 -10.75
CA ILE A 167 8.80 7.15 -11.66
C ILE A 167 9.55 5.82 -11.79
N PHE A 168 9.90 5.19 -10.67
CA PHE A 168 10.64 3.93 -10.66
C PHE A 168 9.80 2.76 -11.17
N SER A 169 8.52 2.71 -10.81
CA SER A 169 7.60 1.69 -11.31
C SER A 169 7.57 1.69 -12.84
N ILE A 170 7.28 2.83 -13.47
CA ILE A 170 7.12 2.90 -14.93
C ILE A 170 8.46 2.68 -15.65
N SER A 171 9.56 3.23 -15.14
CA SER A 171 10.86 3.17 -15.81
C SER A 171 11.55 1.80 -15.74
N MET A 172 11.32 1.05 -14.65
CA MET A 172 12.04 -0.21 -14.39
C MET A 172 11.21 -1.48 -14.52
N VAL A 173 9.88 -1.40 -14.56
CA VAL A 173 9.01 -2.60 -14.62
C VAL A 173 9.31 -3.53 -15.79
N SER A 174 9.68 -3.00 -16.96
CA SER A 174 9.99 -3.81 -18.15
C SER A 174 11.46 -4.23 -18.26
N LYS A 175 12.33 -3.79 -17.33
CA LYS A 175 13.77 -4.09 -17.36
C LYS A 175 14.05 -5.45 -16.72
N SER A 176 15.14 -6.10 -17.10
CA SER A 176 15.58 -7.38 -16.50
C SER A 176 15.85 -7.29 -14.99
N LEU A 177 16.25 -6.11 -14.52
CA LEU A 177 16.57 -5.81 -13.13
C LEU A 177 15.38 -5.29 -12.31
N TRP A 178 14.13 -5.44 -12.79
CA TRP A 178 12.92 -4.98 -12.10
C TRP A 178 12.89 -5.41 -10.62
N TRP A 179 13.30 -6.65 -10.34
CA TRP A 179 13.27 -7.25 -9.00
C TRP A 179 14.14 -6.51 -7.97
N LEU A 180 15.15 -5.72 -8.38
CA LEU A 180 15.95 -4.89 -7.47
C LEU A 180 15.20 -3.66 -6.96
N CYS A 181 14.18 -3.20 -7.69
CA CYS A 181 13.45 -1.99 -7.37
C CYS A 181 12.09 -2.31 -6.71
N PRO A 182 11.91 -2.01 -5.41
CA PRO A 182 10.70 -2.36 -4.67
C PRO A 182 9.39 -1.78 -5.23
N TYR A 183 9.48 -0.61 -5.87
CA TYR A 183 8.34 0.07 -6.47
C TYR A 183 7.81 -0.59 -7.75
N THR A 184 8.56 -1.53 -8.34
CA THR A 184 8.11 -2.27 -9.53
C THR A 184 7.37 -3.56 -9.20
N TRP A 185 7.50 -4.09 -7.98
CA TRP A 185 7.00 -5.45 -7.69
C TRP A 185 5.49 -5.54 -7.87
N THR A 186 4.73 -4.61 -7.28
CA THR A 186 3.27 -4.63 -7.45
C THR A 186 2.89 -4.54 -8.93
N THR A 187 3.46 -3.60 -9.68
CA THR A 187 3.09 -3.37 -11.09
C THR A 187 3.51 -4.51 -12.00
N ARG A 188 4.71 -5.06 -11.81
CA ARG A 188 5.19 -6.26 -12.52
C ARG A 188 4.28 -7.46 -12.26
N LEU A 189 3.83 -7.66 -11.02
CA LEU A 189 3.03 -8.82 -10.64
C LEU A 189 1.56 -8.68 -11.07
N MET A 190 1.07 -7.46 -11.27
CA MET A 190 -0.27 -7.26 -11.85
C MET A 190 -0.32 -7.63 -13.34
N CYS A 191 0.80 -7.60 -14.07
CA CYS A 191 0.83 -7.98 -15.47
C CYS A 191 0.36 -9.44 -15.69
N PRO A 192 0.99 -10.48 -15.11
CA PRO A 192 0.56 -11.87 -15.29
C PRO A 192 -0.75 -12.20 -14.57
N VAL A 193 -1.14 -11.45 -13.53
CA VAL A 193 -2.33 -11.75 -12.72
C VAL A 193 -3.58 -11.14 -13.32
N LEU A 194 -3.54 -9.87 -13.72
CA LEU A 194 -4.68 -9.15 -14.28
C LEU A 194 -4.67 -9.11 -15.81
N GLY A 195 -3.54 -9.40 -16.45
CA GLY A 195 -3.39 -9.24 -17.89
C GLY A 195 -3.27 -7.78 -18.32
N ILE A 196 -2.87 -6.87 -17.42
CA ILE A 196 -2.83 -5.42 -17.66
C ILE A 196 -1.38 -4.94 -17.60
N LEU A 197 -0.97 -4.19 -18.63
CA LEU A 197 0.32 -3.52 -18.72
C LEU A 197 0.41 -2.30 -17.78
N PRO A 198 1.62 -1.81 -17.47
CA PRO A 198 1.81 -0.66 -16.60
C PRO A 198 1.09 0.62 -17.06
N ASN A 199 0.84 0.75 -18.36
CA ASN A 199 0.08 1.87 -18.96
C ASN A 199 -1.45 1.72 -18.87
N GLY A 200 -1.95 0.63 -18.27
CA GLY A 200 -3.38 0.37 -18.08
C GLY A 200 -4.06 -0.37 -19.24
N LEU A 201 -3.34 -0.69 -20.32
CA LEU A 201 -3.88 -1.49 -21.43
C LEU A 201 -3.81 -2.99 -21.14
N PHE A 202 -4.66 -3.78 -21.77
CA PHE A 202 -4.54 -5.23 -21.73
C PHE A 202 -3.32 -5.68 -22.54
N ALA A 203 -2.59 -6.66 -22.01
CA ALA A 203 -1.42 -7.23 -22.66
C ALA A 203 -1.81 -8.17 -23.79
N GLU A 204 -1.02 -8.17 -24.87
CA GLU A 204 -1.20 -9.12 -25.97
C GLU A 204 -0.69 -10.52 -25.59
N PRO A 205 -1.27 -11.59 -26.15
CA PRO A 205 -0.76 -12.94 -25.95
C PRO A 205 0.72 -13.05 -26.34
N GLY A 206 1.56 -13.56 -25.43
CA GLY A 206 3.01 -13.68 -25.65
C GLY A 206 3.85 -12.51 -25.14
N ASP A 207 3.24 -11.45 -24.58
CA ASP A 207 3.99 -10.36 -23.95
C ASP A 207 4.91 -10.90 -22.82
N PRO A 208 6.22 -10.57 -22.81
CA PRO A 208 7.15 -11.02 -21.77
C PRO A 208 6.76 -10.64 -20.34
N LEU A 209 5.93 -9.61 -20.14
CA LEU A 209 5.42 -9.19 -18.84
C LEU A 209 4.39 -10.16 -18.28
N LEU A 210 3.78 -11.02 -19.10
CA LEU A 210 2.81 -12.04 -18.67
C LEU A 210 3.45 -13.28 -18.06
N ASN A 211 4.78 -13.31 -17.89
CA ASN A 211 5.47 -14.45 -17.30
C ASN A 211 5.11 -14.63 -15.80
N PRO A 212 4.43 -15.72 -15.39
CA PRO A 212 4.00 -15.93 -14.01
C PRO A 212 5.16 -16.21 -13.05
N ASN A 213 6.35 -16.57 -13.54
CA ASN A 213 7.55 -16.79 -12.70
C ASN A 213 7.98 -15.52 -11.95
N ALA A 214 7.54 -14.33 -12.39
CA ALA A 214 7.77 -13.09 -11.66
C ALA A 214 7.06 -13.07 -10.30
N ILE A 215 5.93 -13.77 -10.15
CA ILE A 215 5.08 -13.74 -8.95
C ILE A 215 5.83 -14.21 -7.68
N PRO A 216 6.39 -15.43 -7.62
CA PRO A 216 7.10 -15.89 -6.43
C PRO A 216 8.32 -15.02 -6.10
N ILE A 217 9.03 -14.52 -7.13
CA ILE A 217 10.19 -13.65 -6.95
C ILE A 217 9.78 -12.33 -6.30
N GLY A 218 8.76 -11.64 -6.85
CA GLY A 218 8.29 -10.38 -6.31
C GLY A 218 7.73 -10.48 -4.90
N ILE A 219 6.99 -11.55 -4.59
CA ILE A 219 6.48 -11.82 -3.24
C ILE A 219 7.63 -12.08 -2.26
N GLY A 220 8.60 -12.92 -2.65
CA GLY A 220 9.77 -13.22 -1.81
C GLY A 220 10.59 -11.96 -1.49
N MET A 221 10.83 -11.11 -2.48
CA MET A 221 11.54 -9.85 -2.31
C MET A 221 10.77 -8.86 -1.42
N ALA A 222 9.44 -8.76 -1.60
CA ALA A 222 8.60 -7.89 -0.78
C ALA A 222 8.56 -8.29 0.70
N ILE A 223 8.40 -9.59 0.99
CA ILE A 223 8.40 -10.11 2.35
C ILE A 223 9.76 -9.88 3.00
N SER A 224 10.85 -10.17 2.27
CA SER A 224 12.22 -9.98 2.77
C SER A 224 12.47 -8.51 3.13
N LEU A 225 12.11 -7.58 2.23
CA LEU A 225 12.28 -6.16 2.49
C LEU A 225 11.40 -5.67 3.65
N PHE A 226 10.16 -6.14 3.75
CA PHE A 226 9.29 -5.81 4.88
C PHE A 226 9.93 -6.22 6.21
N ILE A 227 10.45 -7.45 6.33
CA ILE A 227 11.12 -7.94 7.54
C ILE A 227 12.33 -7.06 7.87
N ILE A 228 13.19 -6.79 6.89
CA ILE A 228 14.41 -5.97 7.07
C ILE A 228 14.07 -4.57 7.58
N ILE A 229 13.18 -3.85 6.89
CA ILE A 229 12.79 -2.49 7.27
C ILE A 229 12.08 -2.50 8.63
N MET A 230 11.24 -3.51 8.89
CA MET A 230 10.54 -3.63 10.16
C MET A 230 11.52 -3.82 11.33
N LEU A 231 12.54 -4.67 11.19
CA LEU A 231 13.56 -4.87 12.21
C LEU A 231 14.36 -3.60 12.48
N ILE A 232 14.82 -2.91 11.42
CA ILE A 232 15.58 -1.66 11.52
C ILE A 232 14.76 -0.59 12.23
N THR A 233 13.53 -0.35 11.78
CA THR A 233 12.67 0.73 12.32
C THR A 233 12.18 0.43 13.73
N THR A 234 11.95 -0.85 14.08
CA THR A 234 11.61 -1.27 15.44
C THR A 234 12.76 -1.03 16.41
N ASN A 235 13.99 -1.38 16.03
CA ASN A 235 15.16 -1.15 16.86
C ASN A 235 15.45 0.35 17.02
N TRP A 236 15.28 1.14 15.95
CA TRP A 236 15.37 2.59 16.04
C TRP A 236 14.34 3.19 16.99
N PHE A 237 13.08 2.73 16.95
CA PHE A 237 12.01 3.28 17.79
C PHE A 237 12.17 2.89 19.27
N LYS A 238 12.78 1.73 19.56
CA LYS A 238 13.08 1.31 20.93
C LYS A 238 14.01 2.28 21.65
N ASN A 239 14.97 2.86 20.93
CA ASN A 239 16.00 3.73 21.50
C ASN A 239 15.56 5.21 21.54
N GLN A 240 14.27 5.48 21.41
CA GLN A 240 13.73 6.85 21.47
C GLN A 240 13.38 7.18 22.92
N GLU A 241 13.88 8.31 23.42
CA GLU A 241 13.65 8.79 24.77
C GLU A 241 12.91 10.14 24.76
N VAL A 242 12.37 10.52 25.92
CA VAL A 242 11.76 11.84 26.14
C VAL A 242 12.88 12.89 26.09
N ALA A 243 12.95 13.68 25.02
CA ALA A 243 13.75 14.90 24.98
C ALA A 243 13.06 16.04 25.74
#